data_AF-A0A959CYC6-F1
#
_entry.id   AF-A0A959CYC6-F1
#
_cell.length_a   1.000
_cell.length_b   1.000
_cell.length_c   1.000
_cell.angle_alpha   90.00
_cell.angle_beta   90.00
_cell.angle_gamma   90.00
#
_symmetry.space_group_name_H-M   'P 1'
#
loop_
_entity.id
_entity.type
_entity.pdbx_description
1 polymer ?
#
loop_
_entity_poly.entity_id
_entity_poly.type
_entity_poly.pdbx_seq_one_letter_code
_entity_poly.pdbx_strand_id
1 'polypeptide(L)' 'MHYTTATAWIFVILMLMVFFMILYPSPFVIGLGIIGLPVMILAQAIIVLRAKDESKHNFSDEKWYEDRDEK' A
#
# COMPACT_ATOMS: atom_id res chain seq x y z
N MET A 1 13.77 4.16 -4.78
CA MET A 1 13.09 2.88 -4.46
C MET A 1 11.68 2.99 -4.97
N HIS A 2 11.28 2.12 -5.90
CA HIS A 2 9.98 2.19 -6.58
C HIS A 2 8.84 2.25 -5.56
N TYR A 3 7.99 3.28 -5.64
CA TYR A 3 6.78 3.43 -4.81
C TYR A 3 5.87 2.19 -4.89
N THR A 4 5.90 1.48 -6.02
CA THR A 4 5.27 0.18 -6.26
C THR A 4 5.78 -0.91 -5.32
N THR A 5 7.06 -0.92 -4.97
CA THR A 5 7.62 -1.88 -4.01
C THR A 5 7.14 -1.57 -2.60
N ALA A 6 7.05 -0.29 -2.21
CA ALA A 6 6.58 0.12 -0.89
C ALA A 6 5.08 -0.17 -0.68
N THR A 7 4.23 0.14 -1.66
CA THR A 7 2.80 -0.18 -1.59
C THR A 7 2.53 -1.68 -1.57
N ALA A 8 3.31 -2.47 -2.32
CA ALA A 8 3.24 -3.92 -2.31
C ALA A 8 3.60 -4.51 -0.93
N TRP A 9 4.66 -4.01 -0.28
CA TRP A 9 5.01 -4.44 1.08
C TRP A 9 3.93 -4.11 2.11
N ILE A 10 3.32 -2.93 2.03
CA ILE A 10 2.22 -2.58 2.95
C ILE A 10 1.01 -3.51 2.73
N PHE A 11 0.73 -3.88 1.48
CA PHE A 11 -0.34 -4.83 1.17
C PHE A 11 -0.07 -6.23 1.75
N VAL A 12 1.17 -6.72 1.65
CA VAL A 12 1.58 -8.00 2.25
C VAL A 12 1.40 -7.98 3.77
N ILE A 13 1.79 -6.90 4.44
CA ILE A 13 1.63 -6.74 5.89
C ILE A 13 0.16 -6.71 6.29
N LEU A 14 -0.68 -6.00 5.53
CA LEU A 14 -2.14 -5.98 5.72
C LEU A 14 -2.74 -7.39 5.64
N MET A 15 -2.35 -8.16 4.62
CA MET A 15 -2.81 -9.54 4.46
C MET A 15 -2.38 -10.43 5.63
N LEU A 16 -1.14 -10.28 6.10
CA LEU A 16 -0.62 -11.00 7.26
C LEU A 16 -1.39 -10.66 8.54
N MET A 17 -1.72 -9.39 8.78
CA MET A 17 -2.53 -8.99 9.94
C MET A 17 -3.91 -9.63 9.91
N VAL A 18 -4.59 -9.61 8.77
CA VAL A 18 -5.90 -10.27 8.61
C VAL A 18 -5.78 -11.78 8.82
N PHE A 19 -4.73 -12.40 8.27
CA PHE A 19 -4.47 -13.83 8.47
C PHE A 19 -4.27 -14.17 9.95
N PHE A 20 -3.50 -13.38 10.70
CA PHE A 20 -3.32 -13.58 12.14
C PHE A 20 -4.59 -13.36 12.95
N MET A 21 -5.45 -12.40 12.56
CA MET A 21 -6.75 -12.20 13.19
C MET A 21 -7.67 -13.41 13.01
N ILE A 22 -7.60 -14.08 11.85
CA ILE A 22 -8.36 -15.31 11.57
C ILE A 22 -7.77 -16.49 12.33
N LEU A 23 -6.45 -16.64 12.33
CA LEU A 23 -5.77 -17.79 12.94
C LEU A 23 -5.80 -17.75 14.48
N TYR A 24 -5.75 -16.54 15.06
CA TYR A 24 -5.74 -16.33 16.50
C TYR A 24 -6.63 -15.13 16.88
N PRO A 25 -7.97 -15.32 16.94
CA PRO A 25 -8.94 -14.27 17.20
C PRO A 25 -8.98 -13.86 18.67
N SER A 26 -7.84 -13.44 19.21
CA SER A 26 -7.75 -12.88 20.57
C SER A 26 -8.17 -11.41 20.56
N PRO A 27 -8.76 -10.90 21.66
CA PRO A 27 -9.12 -9.48 21.77
C PRO A 27 -7.95 -8.53 21.52
N PHE A 28 -6.72 -8.95 21.88
CA PHE A 28 -5.51 -8.17 21.66
C PHE A 28 -5.13 -8.08 20.18
N VAL A 29 -5.14 -9.21 19.46
CA VAL A 29 -4.87 -9.25 18.00
C VAL A 29 -5.94 -8.49 17.23
N ILE A 30 -7.21 -8.63 17.63
CA ILE A 30 -8.32 -7.90 17.03
C ILE A 30 -8.16 -6.39 17.26
N GLY A 31 -7.84 -5.97 18.49
CA GLY A 31 -7.59 -4.56 18.82
C GLY A 31 -6.42 -3.96 18.03
N LEU A 32 -5.34 -4.71 17.87
CA LEU A 32 -4.20 -4.29 17.05
C LEU A 32 -4.59 -4.12 15.58
N GLY A 33 -5.40 -5.01 15.01
CA GLY A 33 -5.85 -4.83 13.63
C GLY A 33 -6.84 -3.68 13.47
N ILE A 34 -7.76 -3.45 14.41
CA ILE A 34 -8.69 -2.31 14.35
C ILE A 34 -7.95 -0.96 14.27
N ILE A 35 -6.82 -0.83 14.96
CA ILE A 35 -5.99 0.39 14.93
C ILE A 35 -4.99 0.35 13.77
N GLY A 36 -4.34 -0.79 13.53
CA GLY A 36 -3.27 -0.94 12.55
C GLY A 36 -3.75 -0.89 11.10
N LEU A 37 -4.91 -1.49 10.79
CA LEU A 37 -5.52 -1.46 9.45
C LEU A 37 -5.74 -0.02 8.94
N PRO A 38 -6.48 0.85 9.64
CA PRO A 38 -6.72 2.21 9.15
C PRO A 38 -5.44 3.04 9.06
N VAL A 39 -4.49 2.86 9.98
CA VAL A 39 -3.19 3.55 9.92
C VAL A 39 -2.40 3.15 8.67
N MET A 40 -2.35 1.86 8.34
CA MET A 40 -1.65 1.39 7.14
C MET A 40 -2.34 1.81 5.85
N ILE A 41 -3.67 1.85 5.82
CA ILE A 41 -4.43 2.38 4.68
C ILE A 41 -4.15 3.87 4.49
N LEU A 42 -4.12 4.66 5.56
CA LEU A 42 -3.75 6.08 5.51
C LEU A 42 -2.31 6.26 5.01
N ALA A 43 -1.37 5.43 5.48
CA ALA A 43 0.01 5.45 5.00
C ALA A 43 0.09 5.15 3.49
N GLN A 44 -0.65 4.15 3.00
CA GLN A 44 -0.76 3.88 1.56
C GLN A 44 -1.32 5.07 0.79
N ALA A 45 -2.40 5.68 1.28
CA ALA A 45 -3.01 6.84 0.64
C ALA A 45 -2.01 8.01 0.54
N ILE A 46 -1.25 8.29 1.61
CA ILE A 46 -0.21 9.33 1.60
C ILE A 46 0.90 9.01 0.61
N ILE A 47 1.37 7.76 0.56
CA ILE A 47 2.42 7.33 -0.39
C ILE A 47 1.93 7.49 -1.83
N VAL A 48 0.69 7.09 -2.13
CA VAL A 48 0.09 7.21 -3.45
C VAL A 48 -0.09 8.68 -3.85
N LEU A 49 -0.56 9.54 -2.93
CA LEU A 49 -0.71 10.97 -3.18
C LEU A 49 0.63 11.65 -3.43
N ARG A 50 1.66 11.35 -2.63
CA ARG A 50 3.02 11.87 -2.86
C ARG A 50 3.63 11.36 -4.17
N ALA A 51 3.39 10.10 -4.53
CA ALA A 51 3.85 9.55 -5.80
C ALA A 51 3.16 10.21 -7.00
N LYS A 52 1.89 10.63 -6.86
CA LYS A 52 1.18 11.42 -7.88
C LYS A 52 1.78 12.82 -8.03
N ASP A 53 2.19 13.44 -6.93
CA ASP A 53 2.86 14.75 -6.96
C ASP A 53 4.28 14.67 -7.55
N GLU A 54 4.96 13.54 -7.42
CA GLU A 54 6.29 13.28 -8.02
C GLU A 54 6.23 12.72 -9.45
N SER A 55 5.08 12.22 -9.93
CA SER A 55 4.98 11.69 -11.30
C SER A 55 5.00 12.85 -12.31
N LYS A 56 6.09 12.96 -13.07
CA LYS A 56 6.28 13.95 -14.15
C LYS A 56 5.36 13.75 -15.37
N HIS A 57 4.50 12.74 -15.39
CA HIS A 57 3.59 12.46 -16.49
C HIS A 57 2.15 12.44 -16.01
N ASN A 58 1.33 13.27 -16.66
CA ASN A 58 -0.11 13.28 -16.43
C ASN A 58 -0.75 12.07 -17.13
N PHE A 59 -1.89 11.60 -16.61
CA PHE A 59 -2.71 10.54 -17.22
C PHE A 59 -3.10 10.81 -18.69
N SER A 60 -2.95 12.05 -19.16
CA SER A 60 -3.17 12.50 -20.53
C SER A 60 -1.98 12.30 -21.48
N ASP A 61 -0.81 11.93 -20.97
CA ASP A 61 0.35 11.62 -21.80
C ASP A 61 0.24 10.17 -22.28
N GLU A 62 0.20 10.00 -23.61
CA GLU A 62 0.06 8.76 -24.37
C GLU A 62 1.11 7.66 -24.03
N LYS A 63 2.07 7.98 -23.16
CA LYS A 63 3.20 7.15 -22.75
C LYS A 63 3.12 6.61 -21.31
N TRP A 64 2.00 6.80 -20.60
CA TRP A 64 1.85 6.32 -19.21
C TRP A 64 2.10 4.80 -19.04
N TYR A 65 1.95 4.02 -20.11
CA TYR A 65 2.20 2.57 -20.10
C TYR A 65 3.63 2.17 -20.48
N GLU A 66 4.45 3.06 -21.05
CA GLU A 66 5.77 2.71 -21.59
C GLU A 66 6.86 2.57 -20.51
N ASP A 67 6.67 3.19 -19.34
CA ASP A 67 7.64 3.12 -18.22
C ASP A 67 7.62 1.76 -17.47
N ARG A 68 6.80 0.78 -17.89
CA ARG A 68 6.77 -0.54 -17.23
C ARG A 68 7.81 -1.53 -17.74
N ASP A 69 8.41 -1.31 -18.91
CA ASP A 69 9.19 -2.34 -19.60
C ASP A 69 10.69 -2.03 -19.77
N GLU A 70 11.19 -0.89 -19.27
CA GLU A 70 12.63 -0.59 -19.31
C GLU A 70 13.30 -0.56 -17.93
N LYS A 71 13.68 -1.77 -17.50
CA LYS A 71 14.76 -2.16 -16.55
C LYS A 71 14.61 -1.89 -15.04
#